data_AF-A0A0D2LY36-F1
#
_entry.id   AF-A0A0D2LY36-F1
#
_cell.length_a   1.000
_cell.length_b   1.000
_cell.length_c   1.000
_cell.angle_alpha   90.00
_cell.angle_beta   90.00
_cell.angle_gamma   90.00
#
_symmetry.space_group_name_H-M   'P 1'
#
loop_
_entity.id
_entity.type
_entity.pdbx_description
1 polymer ?
#
loop_
_entity_poly.entity_id
_entity_poly.type
_entity_poly.pdbx_seq_one_letter_code
_entity_poly.pdbx_strand_id
1 'polypeptide(L)'
;MNARKNAPKKQRRLNVKARCLTSSEGRQLCMTQETLRAAKEQKKQEAQQRRQARETEQQQRRQARDPTQPFVGAMSSKNKPDLIQLADALQLSAEGTKQEILDRITDHFDQHPEKKVHQSFEGLFNT
;
A
#
# COMPACT_ATOMS: atom_id res chain seq x y z
N MET A 1 0.20 -20.53 -45.33
CA MET A 1 1.13 -21.27 -44.44
C MET A 1 0.75 -20.97 -42.99
N ASN A 2 0.13 -21.90 -42.27
CA ASN A 2 -0.39 -21.65 -40.92
C ASN A 2 0.61 -22.10 -39.85
N ALA A 3 1.25 -21.13 -39.18
CA ALA A 3 2.09 -21.37 -38.00
C ALA A 3 1.21 -21.64 -36.77
N ARG A 4 1.05 -22.93 -36.40
CA ARG A 4 0.41 -23.31 -35.12
C ARG A 4 1.30 -22.87 -33.97
N LYS A 5 0.82 -21.92 -33.18
CA LYS A 5 1.44 -21.40 -31.96
C LYS A 5 1.56 -22.54 -30.93
N ASN A 6 2.79 -22.90 -30.58
CA ASN A 6 3.08 -23.87 -29.51
C ASN A 6 2.64 -23.29 -28.15
N ALA A 7 1.48 -23.73 -27.65
CA ALA A 7 1.07 -23.43 -26.28
C ALA A 7 2.02 -24.13 -25.28
N PRO A 8 2.43 -23.47 -24.17
CA PRO A 8 3.28 -24.09 -23.17
C PRO A 8 2.56 -25.28 -22.54
N LYS A 9 3.18 -26.48 -22.63
CA LYS A 9 2.61 -27.72 -22.10
C LYS A 9 2.36 -27.59 -20.59
N LYS A 10 1.13 -27.88 -20.16
CA LYS A 10 0.72 -27.91 -18.75
C LYS A 10 1.61 -28.94 -18.02
N GLN A 11 2.51 -28.46 -17.17
CA GLN A 11 3.43 -29.31 -16.43
C GLN A 11 2.64 -30.20 -15.46
N ARG A 12 2.75 -31.53 -15.60
CA ARG A 12 2.02 -32.49 -14.75
C ARG A 12 2.40 -32.22 -13.29
N ARG A 13 1.40 -31.98 -12.43
CA ARG A 13 1.58 -31.92 -10.98
C ARG A 13 1.84 -33.35 -10.48
N LEU A 14 3.10 -33.76 -10.49
CA LEU A 14 3.53 -35.03 -9.92
C LEU A 14 3.59 -34.90 -8.39
N ASN A 15 3.36 -36.00 -7.66
CA ASN A 15 3.64 -36.07 -6.22
C ASN A 15 5.16 -36.03 -6.00
N VAL A 16 5.70 -34.81 -5.95
CA VAL A 16 7.13 -34.47 -5.99
C VAL A 16 7.92 -35.16 -4.86
N LYS A 17 7.32 -35.32 -3.67
CA LYS A 17 8.01 -35.84 -2.47
C LYS A 17 8.61 -37.24 -2.65
N ALA A 18 7.87 -38.18 -3.25
CA ALA A 18 8.34 -39.56 -3.42
C ALA A 18 9.38 -39.72 -4.56
N ARG A 19 9.28 -38.89 -5.61
CA ARG A 19 10.24 -38.90 -6.73
C ARG A 19 11.54 -38.17 -6.43
N CYS A 20 11.53 -37.15 -5.58
CA CYS A 20 12.76 -36.46 -5.19
C CYS A 20 13.78 -37.37 -4.50
N LEU A 21 13.32 -38.45 -3.86
CA LEU A 21 14.19 -39.41 -3.20
C LEU A 21 14.75 -40.46 -4.17
N THR A 22 14.02 -40.78 -5.24
CA THR A 22 14.24 -42.00 -6.03
C THR A 22 14.80 -41.78 -7.44
N SER A 23 14.69 -40.58 -8.02
CA SER A 23 15.27 -40.30 -9.35
C SER A 23 16.10 -39.02 -9.41
N SER A 24 17.09 -39.00 -10.31
CA SER A 24 17.94 -37.82 -10.58
C SER A 24 17.12 -36.63 -11.07
N GLU A 25 16.15 -36.86 -11.97
CA GLU A 25 15.18 -35.85 -12.42
C GLU A 25 14.33 -35.32 -11.27
N GLY A 26 13.93 -36.19 -10.33
CA GLY A 26 13.19 -35.81 -9.13
C GLY A 26 13.98 -34.88 -8.22
N ARG A 27 15.27 -35.19 -7.99
CA ARG A 27 16.18 -34.33 -7.20
C ARG A 27 16.31 -32.93 -7.83
N GLN A 28 16.52 -32.85 -9.14
CA GLN A 28 16.63 -31.56 -9.85
C GLN A 28 15.33 -30.72 -9.75
N LEU A 29 14.16 -31.37 -9.82
CA LEU A 29 12.87 -30.69 -9.63
C LEU A 29 12.67 -30.19 -8.19
N CYS A 30 13.14 -30.94 -7.19
CA CYS A 30 13.12 -30.45 -5.81
C CYS A 30 14.03 -29.24 -5.62
N MET A 31 15.28 -29.30 -6.11
CA MET A 31 16.22 -28.18 -5.98
C MET A 31 15.69 -26.91 -6.67
N THR A 32 15.13 -27.04 -7.87
CA THR A 32 14.51 -25.89 -8.57
C THR A 32 13.26 -25.36 -7.86
N GLN A 33 12.48 -26.22 -7.22
CA GLN A 33 11.32 -25.77 -6.44
C GLN A 33 11.76 -25.06 -5.15
N GLU A 34 12.80 -25.54 -4.49
CA GLU A 34 13.39 -24.91 -3.29
C GLU A 34 13.96 -23.54 -3.64
N THR A 35 14.72 -23.40 -4.73
CA THR A 35 15.24 -22.10 -5.17
C THR A 35 14.12 -21.12 -5.53
N LEU A 36 13.04 -21.58 -6.18
CA LEU A 36 11.87 -20.75 -6.46
C LEU A 36 11.12 -20.31 -5.20
N ARG A 37 11.05 -21.17 -4.18
CA ARG A 37 10.44 -20.81 -2.88
C ARG A 37 11.30 -19.79 -2.15
N ALA A 38 12.60 -20.04 -2.05
CA ALA A 38 13.56 -19.13 -1.44
C ALA A 38 13.53 -17.75 -2.12
N ALA A 39 13.52 -17.69 -3.46
CA ALA A 39 13.42 -16.43 -4.20
C ALA A 39 12.10 -15.68 -3.96
N LYS A 40 10.97 -16.40 -3.83
CA LYS A 40 9.68 -15.78 -3.49
C LYS A 40 9.66 -15.25 -2.06
N GLU A 41 10.27 -15.96 -1.13
CA GLU A 41 10.35 -15.57 0.27
C GLU A 41 11.22 -14.34 0.45
N GLN A 42 12.38 -14.29 -0.20
CA GLN A 42 13.23 -13.10 -0.25
C GLN A 42 12.49 -11.87 -0.79
N LYS A 43 11.78 -12.02 -1.93
CA LYS A 43 10.98 -10.92 -2.51
C LYS A 43 9.86 -10.46 -1.58
N LYS A 44 9.24 -11.37 -0.82
CA LYS A 44 8.21 -11.01 0.17
C LYS A 44 8.82 -10.24 1.34
N GLN A 45 9.96 -10.70 1.85
CA GLN A 45 10.67 -10.03 2.94
C GLN A 45 11.12 -8.63 2.55
N GLU A 46 11.72 -8.47 1.37
CA GLU A 46 12.12 -7.16 0.84
C GLU A 46 10.92 -6.23 0.67
N ALA A 47 9.81 -6.72 0.11
CA ALA A 47 8.59 -5.94 -0.03
C ALA A 47 8.00 -5.52 1.33
N GLN A 48 8.08 -6.38 2.34
CA GLN A 48 7.61 -6.08 3.70
C GLN A 48 8.50 -5.05 4.40
N GLN A 49 9.82 -5.21 4.31
CA GLN A 49 10.78 -4.22 4.83
C GLN A 49 10.58 -2.85 4.17
N ARG A 50 10.36 -2.82 2.85
CA ARG A 50 10.08 -1.56 2.13
C ARG A 50 8.77 -0.91 2.55
N ARG A 51 7.74 -1.69 2.88
CA ARG A 51 6.48 -1.16 3.42
C ARG A 51 6.68 -0.56 4.81
N GLN A 52 7.36 -1.29 5.70
CA GLN A 52 7.68 -0.82 7.05
C GLN A 52 8.54 0.45 7.03
N ALA A 53 9.54 0.52 6.15
CA ALA A 53 10.37 1.72 5.98
C ALA A 53 9.53 2.94 5.53
N ARG A 54 8.58 2.74 4.61
CA ARG A 54 7.68 3.83 4.16
C ARG A 54 6.71 4.27 5.24
N GLU A 55 6.16 3.33 6.01
CA GLU A 55 5.24 3.63 7.10
C GLU A 55 5.95 4.39 8.23
N THR A 56 7.16 3.96 8.61
CA THR A 56 7.98 4.64 9.62
C THR A 56 8.38 6.04 9.17
N GLU A 57 8.81 6.22 7.91
CA GLU A 57 9.11 7.56 7.37
C GLU A 57 7.87 8.47 7.40
N GLN A 58 6.70 7.95 7.01
CA GLN A 58 5.47 8.74 7.09
C GLN A 58 5.10 9.09 8.52
N GLN A 59 5.30 8.18 9.47
CA GLN A 59 5.02 8.45 10.88
C GLN A 59 5.99 9.48 11.46
N GLN A 60 7.27 9.44 11.08
CA GLN A 60 8.23 10.49 11.44
C GLN A 60 7.84 11.85 10.86
N ARG A 61 7.38 11.89 9.59
CA ARG A 61 6.85 13.13 8.99
C ARG A 61 5.64 13.67 9.75
N ARG A 62 4.75 12.80 10.25
CA ARG A 62 3.63 13.21 11.11
C ARG A 62 4.09 13.82 12.42
N GLN A 63 5.05 13.18 13.08
CA GLN A 63 5.58 13.65 14.37
C GLN A 63 6.40 14.93 14.25
N ALA A 64 7.10 15.11 13.13
CA ALA A 64 7.91 16.29 12.86
C ALA A 64 7.11 17.48 12.30
N ARG A 65 5.81 17.28 12.00
CA ARG A 65 5.00 18.35 11.44
C ARG A 65 4.66 19.39 12.50
N ASP A 66 4.98 20.64 12.18
CA ASP A 66 4.65 21.78 13.00
C ASP A 66 3.12 21.99 13.01
N PRO A 67 2.45 22.09 14.18
CA PRO A 67 1.01 22.34 14.27
C PRO A 67 0.58 23.67 13.64
N THR A 68 1.50 24.62 13.47
CA THR A 68 1.24 25.88 12.76
C THR A 68 1.38 25.78 11.24
N GLN A 69 1.87 24.67 10.70
CA GLN A 69 2.05 24.52 9.26
C GLN A 69 0.71 24.29 8.54
N PRO A 70 0.29 25.18 7.62
CA PRO A 70 -0.99 25.07 6.94
C PRO A 70 -1.05 23.84 6.05
N PHE A 71 -2.23 23.24 5.95
CA PHE A 71 -2.51 22.22 4.97
C PHE A 71 -2.67 22.87 3.59
N VAL A 72 -1.86 22.42 2.64
CA VAL A 72 -1.87 22.93 1.26
C VAL A 72 -2.39 21.87 0.31
N GLY A 73 -3.06 22.30 -0.77
CA GLY A 73 -3.51 21.46 -1.86
C GLY A 73 -4.95 20.99 -1.70
N ALA A 74 -5.65 20.86 -2.83
CA ALA A 74 -7.05 20.44 -2.88
C ALA A 74 -7.29 19.14 -2.09
N MET A 75 -8.31 19.12 -1.24
CA MET A 75 -8.61 18.02 -0.34
C MET A 75 -8.87 16.70 -1.08
N SER A 76 -9.51 16.74 -2.25
CA SER A 76 -9.78 15.57 -3.10
C SER A 76 -8.49 14.91 -3.64
N SER A 77 -7.43 15.69 -3.86
CA SER A 77 -6.15 15.21 -4.37
C SER A 77 -5.28 14.52 -3.32
N LYS A 78 -5.59 14.71 -2.02
CA LYS A 78 -4.79 14.15 -0.91
C LYS A 78 -4.84 12.62 -0.86
N ASN A 79 -3.74 12.01 -0.43
CA ASN A 79 -3.69 10.58 -0.19
C ASN A 79 -4.34 10.22 1.17
N LYS A 80 -4.60 8.93 1.41
CA LYS A 80 -5.22 8.49 2.67
C LYS A 80 -4.41 8.91 3.92
N PRO A 81 -3.06 8.75 3.98
CA PRO A 81 -2.26 9.26 5.08
C PRO A 81 -2.43 10.75 5.40
N ASP A 82 -2.53 11.59 4.39
CA ASP A 82 -2.70 13.05 4.56
C ASP A 82 -4.11 13.38 5.03
N LEU A 83 -5.12 12.64 4.57
CA LEU A 83 -6.49 12.76 5.08
C LEU A 83 -6.61 12.29 6.54
N ILE A 84 -5.87 11.24 6.93
CA ILE A 84 -5.80 10.82 8.34
C ILE A 84 -5.21 11.94 9.20
N GLN A 85 -4.12 12.58 8.78
CA GLN A 85 -3.55 13.72 9.50
C GLN A 85 -4.52 14.90 9.61
N LEU A 86 -5.30 15.15 8.55
CA LEU A 86 -6.30 16.20 8.56
C LEU A 86 -7.46 15.86 9.52
N ALA A 87 -7.91 14.61 9.54
CA ALA A 87 -8.89 14.13 10.51
C ALA A 87 -8.35 14.25 11.95
N ASP A 88 -7.10 13.84 12.21
CA ASP A 88 -6.45 13.96 13.53
C ASP A 88 -6.39 15.43 13.98
N ALA A 89 -6.03 16.36 13.08
CA ALA A 89 -5.99 17.80 13.36
C ALA A 89 -7.38 18.40 13.65
N LEU A 90 -8.43 17.82 13.07
CA LEU A 90 -9.83 18.18 13.32
C LEU A 90 -10.44 17.38 14.49
N GLN A 91 -9.67 16.50 15.12
CA GLN A 91 -10.13 15.57 16.17
C GLN A 91 -11.32 14.69 15.72
N LEU A 92 -11.33 14.30 14.44
CA LEU A 92 -12.31 13.40 13.84
C LEU A 92 -11.78 11.97 13.79
N SER A 93 -12.68 10.99 13.69
CA SER A 93 -12.26 9.61 13.43
C SER A 93 -11.54 9.51 12.08
N ALA A 94 -10.40 8.81 12.07
CA ALA A 94 -9.62 8.51 10.87
C ALA A 94 -9.82 7.07 10.37
N GLU A 95 -10.81 6.36 10.92
CA GLU A 95 -11.14 5.00 10.52
C GLU A 95 -11.95 4.97 9.23
N GLY A 96 -11.67 3.96 8.39
CA GLY A 96 -12.40 3.69 7.17
C GLY A 96 -11.56 3.70 5.89
N THR A 97 -12.26 3.74 4.75
CA THR A 97 -11.70 3.93 3.41
C THR A 97 -11.26 5.39 3.19
N LYS A 98 -10.51 5.64 2.10
CA LYS A 98 -10.11 7.02 1.75
C LYS A 98 -11.35 7.93 1.59
N GLN A 99 -12.40 7.42 0.95
CA GLN A 99 -13.60 8.19 0.65
C GLN A 99 -14.38 8.51 1.92
N GLU A 100 -14.58 7.53 2.82
CA GLU A 100 -15.27 7.75 4.10
C GLU A 100 -14.60 8.82 4.97
N ILE A 101 -13.26 8.86 4.99
CA ILE A 101 -12.50 9.88 5.71
C ILE A 101 -12.69 11.24 5.03
N LEU A 102 -12.64 11.30 3.70
CA LEU A 102 -12.86 12.52 2.93
C LEU A 102 -14.25 13.10 3.19
N ASP A 103 -15.29 12.26 3.10
CA ASP A 103 -16.68 12.66 3.28
C ASP A 103 -16.87 13.22 4.70
N ARG A 104 -16.35 12.54 5.73
CA ARG A 104 -16.41 12.98 7.12
C ARG A 104 -15.74 14.35 7.36
N ILE A 105 -14.58 14.57 6.74
CA ILE A 105 -13.88 15.86 6.82
C ILE A 105 -14.68 16.94 6.10
N THR A 106 -15.23 16.63 4.92
CA THR A 106 -16.05 17.55 4.13
C THR A 106 -17.29 17.97 4.91
N ASP A 107 -18.02 17.01 5.46
CA ASP A 107 -19.20 17.24 6.30
C ASP A 107 -18.87 18.13 7.50
N HIS A 108 -17.71 17.92 8.14
CA HIS A 108 -17.28 18.74 9.26
C HIS A 108 -17.03 20.20 8.84
N PHE A 109 -16.36 20.43 7.71
CA PHE A 109 -16.15 21.78 7.20
C PHE A 109 -17.44 22.45 6.70
N ASP A 110 -18.41 21.68 6.23
CA ASP A 110 -19.71 22.21 5.84
C ASP A 110 -20.56 22.60 7.06
N GLN A 111 -20.41 21.88 8.18
CA GLN A 111 -21.01 22.26 9.47
C GLN A 111 -20.27 23.41 10.16
N HIS A 112 -18.98 23.57 9.89
CA HIS A 112 -18.09 24.58 10.49
C HIS A 112 -17.40 25.44 9.42
N PRO A 113 -18.15 26.25 8.65
CA PRO A 113 -17.57 27.07 7.59
C PRO A 113 -16.52 28.07 8.10
N GLU A 114 -16.58 28.48 9.36
CA GLU A 114 -15.57 29.33 10.02
C GLU A 114 -14.17 28.69 10.03
N LYS A 115 -14.09 27.36 10.06
CA LYS A 115 -12.82 26.64 10.03
C LYS A 115 -12.18 26.64 8.64
N LYS A 116 -12.95 26.87 7.56
CA LYS A 116 -12.42 26.96 6.20
C LYS A 116 -11.49 28.17 6.01
N VAL A 117 -11.68 29.23 6.80
CA VAL A 117 -10.89 30.48 6.77
C VAL A 117 -9.75 30.46 7.80
N HIS A 118 -9.66 29.42 8.62
CA HIS A 118 -8.58 29.31 9.60
C HIS A 118 -7.24 29.14 8.88
N GLN A 119 -6.19 29.83 9.36
CA GLN A 119 -4.86 29.86 8.74
C GLN A 119 -4.33 28.45 8.42
N SER A 120 -4.60 27.47 9.28
CA SER A 120 -4.17 26.08 9.09
C SER A 120 -4.89 25.34 7.94
N PHE A 121 -6.10 25.73 7.55
CA PHE A 121 -6.95 24.98 6.61
C PHE A 121 -7.32 25.76 5.34
N GLU A 122 -7.11 27.08 5.31
CA GLU A 122 -7.43 27.94 4.17
C GLU A 122 -6.80 27.43 2.85
N GLY A 123 -5.56 26.93 2.92
CA GLY A 123 -4.84 26.36 1.79
C GLY A 123 -5.44 25.07 1.20
N LEU A 124 -6.50 24.51 1.80
CA LEU A 124 -7.27 23.38 1.26
C LEU A 124 -8.36 23.83 0.28
N PHE A 125 -8.82 25.08 0.40
CA PHE A 125 -9.97 25.61 -0.33
C PHE A 125 -9.59 26.68 -1.36
N ASN A 126 -8.45 27.36 -1.17
CA ASN A 126 -7.96 28.42 -2.05
C ASN A 126 -7.00 27.93 -3.16
N THR A 127 -7.18 26.71 -3.67
CA THR A 127 -6.31 26.08 -4.69
C THR A 127 -6.92 26.03 -6.07
#